data_AF-A0A1G2QHT5-F1
#
_entry.id   AF-A0A1G2QHT5-F1
#
_cell.length_a   1.000
_cell.length_b   1.000
_cell.length_c   1.000
_cell.angle_alpha   90.00
_cell.angle_beta   90.00
_cell.angle_gamma   90.00
#
_symmetry.space_group_name_H-M   'P 1'
#
loop_
_entity.id
_entity.type
_entity.pdbx_description
1 polymer ?
#
loop_
_entity_poly.entity_id
_entity_poly.type
_entity_poly.pdbx_seq_one_letter_code
_entity_poly.pdbx_strand_id
1 'polypeptide(L)'
;MINLAKKFNKVVILDTVIFYPEHRKLLNSISREVIEYPSSLPASLEKDYENNPGVFTGKKCYTEIATDNIPLQLLMSRVEGADVIISCWTNIPDEILKLNPQLKLVIFWTHEKEHRINTLLAKKLGIEVTNIPDYGTESVSEVVFAGLFSLITRNFPTTFTSTKNQEEVSHTIINHLFGFFRKLSSNEKNTRRGKFVHHFHKIGQVKFDFSERNMEDLIPEKLLQNRKVGFLNMQGLNVTIERLTALGVICEQYQLTESTLASYFKFLTDNEIIFYEAKNINLFDLNKSQILFGDKLVDVSNLVSSTYSFNGKTFGIVGLGRIGFLVAKIATGMGFKVIYYSKTRKVDLEKTLGIKYSTLEKMSEIADIISINLPAHHAENTLNEKLILKMKPGVIVINTADGNAIDQQALTSQMINNNILAFLDVYPGLPRKDILGLPIRDKTDWKISHELSNHILTYRAGWKTQESIRVKTYKLLGNMVDYLLKNNI
;
A
#
# COMPACT_ATOMS: atom_id res chain seq x y z
N MET A 1 31.17 -7.37 -3.72
CA MET A 1 30.62 -8.64 -4.25
C MET A 1 30.90 -9.72 -3.22
N ILE A 2 29.88 -10.32 -2.63
CA ILE A 2 30.06 -11.45 -1.70
C ILE A 2 30.46 -12.66 -2.56
N ASN A 3 31.71 -13.13 -2.43
CA ASN A 3 32.16 -14.32 -3.15
C ASN A 3 31.74 -15.57 -2.36
N LEU A 4 30.49 -16.01 -2.56
CA LEU A 4 29.99 -17.23 -1.95
C LEU A 4 30.52 -18.44 -2.74
N ALA A 5 31.34 -19.27 -2.10
CA ALA A 5 31.89 -20.48 -2.71
C ALA A 5 30.81 -21.53 -3.08
N LYS A 6 29.67 -21.53 -2.36
CA LYS A 6 28.50 -22.36 -2.68
C LYS A 6 27.36 -21.53 -3.27
N LYS A 7 26.64 -22.15 -4.20
CA LYS A 7 25.43 -21.61 -4.85
C LYS A 7 24.31 -22.63 -4.73
N PHE A 8 23.06 -22.17 -4.80
CA PHE A 8 21.93 -23.06 -5.02
C PHE A 8 22.01 -23.66 -6.43
N ASN A 9 21.72 -24.95 -6.57
CA ASN A 9 21.73 -25.59 -7.88
C ASN A 9 20.57 -25.09 -8.74
N LYS A 10 19.35 -25.14 -8.20
CA LYS A 10 18.13 -24.78 -8.90
C LYS A 10 17.20 -23.97 -8.01
N VAL A 11 16.89 -22.75 -8.43
CA VAL A 11 15.89 -21.88 -7.80
C VAL A 11 14.65 -21.86 -8.68
N VAL A 12 13.50 -22.22 -8.12
CA VAL A 12 12.22 -22.19 -8.82
C VAL A 12 11.35 -21.08 -8.25
N ILE A 13 10.88 -20.19 -9.12
CA ILE A 13 9.99 -19.08 -8.78
C ILE A 13 8.61 -19.40 -9.37
N LEU A 14 7.64 -19.63 -8.50
CA LEU A 14 6.30 -20.12 -8.87
C LEU A 14 5.32 -19.01 -9.22
N ASP A 15 5.53 -17.83 -8.65
CA ASP A 15 4.67 -16.66 -8.82
C ASP A 15 5.48 -15.45 -9.26
N THR A 16 4.81 -14.43 -9.79
CA THR A 16 5.51 -13.20 -10.19
C THR A 16 6.19 -12.51 -8.99
N VAL A 17 7.52 -12.48 -9.04
CA VAL A 17 8.39 -11.70 -8.15
C VAL A 17 9.13 -10.65 -8.96
N ILE A 18 9.29 -9.46 -8.39
CA ILE A 18 9.90 -8.34 -9.10
C ILE A 18 11.38 -8.24 -8.71
N PHE A 19 12.24 -8.47 -9.70
CA PHE A 19 13.68 -8.29 -9.60
C PHE A 19 14.11 -7.04 -10.38
N TYR A 20 14.67 -6.05 -9.69
CA TYR A 20 15.41 -4.96 -10.34
C TYR A 20 16.75 -5.50 -10.86
N PRO A 21 17.45 -4.80 -11.79
CA PRO A 21 18.71 -5.30 -12.36
C PRO A 21 19.74 -5.76 -11.32
N GLU A 22 19.86 -5.03 -10.22
CA GLU A 22 20.73 -5.35 -9.09
C GLU A 22 20.30 -6.62 -8.34
N HIS A 23 19.00 -6.81 -8.14
CA HIS A 23 18.45 -8.04 -7.56
C HIS A 23 18.71 -9.24 -8.46
N ARG A 24 18.52 -9.09 -9.78
CA ARG A 24 18.77 -10.16 -10.76
C ARG A 24 20.24 -10.55 -10.77
N LYS A 25 21.14 -9.57 -10.71
CA LYS A 25 22.59 -9.81 -10.60
C LYS A 25 22.93 -10.59 -9.34
N LEU A 26 22.35 -10.22 -8.19
CA LEU A 26 22.55 -10.95 -6.94
C LEU A 26 21.99 -12.37 -6.99
N LEU A 27 20.75 -12.57 -7.46
CA LEU A 27 20.12 -13.89 -7.61
C LEU A 27 20.98 -14.83 -8.48
N ASN A 28 21.46 -14.35 -9.62
CA ASN A 28 22.31 -15.11 -10.52
C ASN A 28 23.70 -15.39 -9.93
N SER A 29 24.18 -14.54 -9.01
CA SER A 29 25.46 -14.78 -8.33
C SER A 29 25.38 -15.93 -7.32
N ILE A 30 24.21 -16.15 -6.72
CA ILE A 30 23.98 -17.17 -5.67
C ILE A 30 23.26 -18.43 -6.18
N SER A 31 22.94 -18.51 -7.48
CA SER A 31 22.20 -19.61 -8.11
C SER A 31 22.90 -20.08 -9.38
N ARG A 32 22.87 -21.38 -9.67
CA ARG A 32 23.36 -21.94 -10.95
C ARG A 32 22.28 -21.91 -12.03
N GLU A 33 21.07 -22.28 -11.65
CA GLU A 33 19.88 -22.26 -12.50
C GLU A 33 18.74 -21.52 -11.78
N VAL A 34 18.02 -20.68 -12.52
CA VAL A 34 16.80 -19.99 -12.06
C VAL A 34 15.70 -20.29 -13.07
N ILE A 35 14.63 -20.93 -12.62
CA ILE A 35 13.43 -21.19 -13.42
C ILE A 35 12.30 -20.33 -12.87
N GLU A 36 11.66 -19.58 -13.76
CA GLU A 36 10.52 -18.72 -13.44
C GLU A 36 9.29 -19.23 -14.18
N TYR A 37 8.26 -19.61 -13.44
CA TYR A 37 6.95 -19.90 -14.02
C TYR A 37 6.12 -18.62 -13.99
N PRO A 38 5.68 -18.10 -15.16
CA PRO A 38 4.82 -16.93 -15.17
C PRO A 38 3.47 -17.34 -14.57
N SER A 39 3.07 -16.68 -13.50
CA SER A 39 1.66 -16.68 -13.09
C SER A 39 0.91 -15.46 -13.63
N SER A 40 1.55 -14.52 -14.36
CA SER A 40 0.84 -13.39 -14.97
C SER A 40 1.66 -12.55 -15.97
N LEU A 41 2.00 -13.09 -17.15
CA LEU A 41 1.85 -12.27 -18.35
C LEU A 41 0.50 -12.69 -18.93
N PRO A 42 -0.50 -11.81 -19.01
CA PRO A 42 -1.72 -12.11 -19.74
C PRO A 42 -1.36 -12.65 -21.13
N ALA A 43 -2.06 -13.67 -21.64
CA ALA A 43 -1.74 -14.30 -22.93
C ALA A 43 -1.63 -13.31 -24.11
N SER A 44 -2.26 -12.14 -24.00
CA SER A 44 -2.12 -11.03 -24.96
C SER A 44 -0.72 -10.38 -24.95
N LEU A 45 -0.06 -10.31 -23.79
CA LEU A 45 1.27 -9.71 -23.62
C LEU A 45 2.41 -10.66 -23.99
N GLU A 46 2.19 -11.97 -23.94
CA GLU A 46 3.16 -12.98 -24.37
C GLU A 46 3.37 -12.93 -25.88
N LYS A 47 2.27 -12.85 -26.64
CA LYS A 47 2.29 -12.63 -28.10
C LYS A 47 2.93 -11.29 -28.48
N ASP A 48 2.69 -10.23 -27.71
CA ASP A 48 3.31 -8.93 -27.96
C ASP A 48 4.80 -8.91 -27.63
N TYR A 49 5.25 -9.67 -26.62
CA TYR A 49 6.67 -9.83 -26.28
C TYR A 49 7.44 -10.59 -27.35
N GLU A 50 6.90 -11.70 -27.83
CA GLU A 50 7.50 -12.48 -28.93
C GLU A 50 7.64 -11.65 -30.20
N ASN A 51 6.64 -10.81 -30.50
CA ASN A 51 6.64 -9.98 -31.70
C ASN A 51 7.48 -8.70 -31.58
N ASN A 52 7.64 -8.13 -30.37
CA ASN A 52 8.32 -6.84 -30.17
C ASN A 52 9.04 -6.75 -28.81
N PRO A 53 10.13 -7.50 -28.58
CA PRO A 53 10.83 -7.53 -27.28
C PRO A 53 11.36 -6.14 -26.84
N GLY A 54 11.66 -5.24 -27.78
CA GLY A 54 12.10 -3.85 -27.52
C GLY A 54 11.01 -2.92 -26.95
N VAL A 55 9.73 -3.29 -27.01
CA VAL A 55 8.63 -2.51 -26.38
C VAL A 55 8.61 -2.71 -24.86
N PHE A 56 9.17 -3.84 -24.39
CA PHE A 56 9.25 -4.23 -23.00
C PHE A 56 10.52 -3.72 -22.31
N THR A 57 11.56 -3.37 -23.07
CA THR A 57 12.67 -2.54 -22.58
C THR A 57 12.19 -1.12 -22.32
N GLY A 58 11.60 -0.89 -21.13
CA GLY A 58 11.18 0.43 -20.66
C GLY A 58 9.70 0.57 -20.26
N LYS A 59 8.90 -0.50 -20.18
CA LYS A 59 7.49 -0.40 -19.73
C LYS A 59 7.02 -1.48 -18.74
N LYS A 60 6.45 -0.97 -17.64
CA LYS A 60 5.34 -1.42 -16.77
C LYS A 60 5.28 -2.91 -16.38
N CYS A 61 5.43 -3.17 -15.09
CA CYS A 61 5.04 -4.45 -14.49
C CYS A 61 3.50 -4.55 -14.47
N TYR A 62 2.98 -5.75 -14.73
CA TYR A 62 1.58 -6.11 -14.58
C TYR A 62 1.57 -7.38 -13.74
N THR A 63 0.77 -7.44 -12.68
CA THR A 63 0.44 -8.73 -12.07
C THR A 63 -1.05 -8.92 -12.15
N GLU A 64 -1.44 -10.07 -12.69
CA GLU A 64 -2.79 -10.59 -12.60
C GLU A 64 -2.88 -11.36 -11.28
N ILE A 65 -4.06 -11.41 -10.69
CA ILE A 65 -4.30 -12.31 -9.57
C ILE A 65 -4.14 -13.72 -10.14
N ALA A 66 -3.32 -14.56 -9.50
CA ALA A 66 -3.35 -15.99 -9.78
C ALA A 66 -4.76 -16.49 -9.44
N THR A 67 -5.60 -16.67 -10.47
CA THR A 67 -7.01 -17.03 -10.29
C THR A 67 -7.22 -18.53 -10.11
N ASP A 68 -6.22 -19.36 -10.39
CA ASP A 68 -6.38 -20.80 -10.41
C ASP A 68 -5.39 -21.52 -9.50
N ASN A 69 -5.88 -22.50 -8.74
CA ASN A 69 -5.04 -23.48 -8.06
C ASN A 69 -4.25 -24.26 -9.13
N ILE A 70 -2.93 -24.17 -9.09
CA ILE A 70 -2.06 -25.00 -9.93
C ILE A 70 -2.34 -26.47 -9.58
N PRO A 71 -2.75 -27.32 -10.55
CA PRO A 71 -2.93 -28.74 -10.28
C PRO A 71 -1.68 -29.36 -9.68
N LEU A 72 -1.84 -30.21 -8.66
CA LEU A 72 -0.70 -30.76 -7.90
C LEU A 72 0.35 -31.40 -8.80
N GLN A 73 -0.06 -32.16 -9.82
CA GLN A 73 0.84 -32.80 -10.77
C GLN A 73 1.69 -31.78 -11.57
N LEU A 74 1.09 -30.65 -11.97
CA LEU A 74 1.82 -29.58 -12.64
C LEU A 74 2.79 -28.91 -11.66
N LEU A 75 2.36 -28.65 -10.42
CA LEU A 75 3.23 -28.08 -9.39
C LEU A 75 4.43 -28.98 -9.10
N MET A 76 4.22 -30.29 -9.00
CA MET A 76 5.27 -31.30 -8.81
C MET A 76 6.33 -31.23 -9.92
N SER A 77 5.89 -31.18 -11.18
CA SER A 77 6.81 -31.04 -12.33
C SER A 77 7.58 -29.71 -12.30
N ARG A 78 6.93 -28.61 -11.90
CA ARG A 78 7.56 -27.28 -11.85
C ARG A 78 8.70 -27.20 -10.84
N VAL A 79 8.52 -27.82 -9.68
CA VAL A 79 9.48 -27.72 -8.56
C VAL A 79 10.46 -28.88 -8.48
N GLU A 80 10.38 -29.83 -9.40
CA GLU A 80 11.26 -30.99 -9.44
C GLU A 80 12.73 -30.58 -9.44
N GLY A 81 13.51 -31.15 -8.53
CA GLY A 81 14.94 -30.86 -8.41
C GLY A 81 15.27 -29.49 -7.80
N ALA A 82 14.30 -28.73 -7.31
CA ALA A 82 14.53 -27.41 -6.72
C ALA A 82 15.32 -27.51 -5.40
N ASP A 83 16.37 -26.68 -5.28
CA ASP A 83 17.03 -26.38 -4.01
C ASP A 83 16.26 -25.30 -3.25
N VAL A 84 15.66 -24.35 -3.97
CA VAL A 84 14.90 -23.23 -3.41
C VAL A 84 13.58 -23.06 -4.16
N ILE A 85 12.48 -22.89 -3.43
CA ILE A 85 11.19 -22.46 -3.99
C ILE A 85 10.89 -21.04 -3.51
N ILE A 86 10.59 -20.15 -4.44
CA ILE A 86 10.08 -18.80 -4.17
C ILE A 86 8.61 -18.77 -4.59
N SER A 87 7.73 -18.38 -3.67
CA SER A 87 6.28 -18.30 -3.87
C SER A 87 5.71 -16.99 -3.32
N CYS A 88 4.55 -16.57 -3.81
CA CYS A 88 3.75 -15.45 -3.32
C CYS A 88 2.35 -15.94 -2.91
N TRP A 89 1.66 -16.60 -3.85
CA TRP A 89 0.27 -17.00 -3.76
C TRP A 89 0.11 -18.52 -3.89
N THR A 90 1.08 -19.19 -4.49
CA THR A 90 1.03 -20.63 -4.69
C THR A 90 1.21 -21.36 -3.36
N ASN A 91 0.24 -22.19 -2.98
CA ASN A 91 0.35 -23.08 -1.83
C ASN A 91 1.42 -24.15 -2.10
N ILE A 92 2.10 -24.60 -1.05
CA ILE A 92 3.12 -25.64 -1.08
C ILE A 92 2.61 -26.84 -0.26
N PRO A 93 1.91 -27.80 -0.90
CA PRO A 93 1.40 -29.00 -0.25
C PRO A 93 2.50 -29.90 0.33
N ASP A 94 2.13 -30.76 1.27
CA ASP A 94 3.04 -31.72 1.92
C ASP A 94 3.77 -32.62 0.92
N GLU A 95 3.11 -32.99 -0.18
CA GLU A 95 3.67 -33.81 -1.27
C GLU A 95 4.89 -33.13 -1.89
N ILE A 96 4.85 -31.81 -2.08
CA ILE A 96 5.97 -31.05 -2.64
C ILE A 96 7.18 -31.10 -1.71
N LEU A 97 6.95 -30.99 -0.40
CA LEU A 97 8.02 -31.07 0.60
C LEU A 97 8.65 -32.48 0.65
N LYS A 98 7.81 -33.53 0.55
CA LYS A 98 8.27 -34.93 0.62
C LYS A 98 9.01 -35.39 -0.64
N LEU A 99 8.59 -34.92 -1.82
CA LEU A 99 9.13 -35.36 -3.11
C LEU A 99 10.42 -34.63 -3.53
N ASN A 100 10.83 -33.60 -2.80
CA ASN A 100 12.05 -32.84 -3.06
C ASN A 100 13.01 -32.95 -1.86
N PRO A 101 13.68 -34.10 -1.67
CA PRO A 101 14.60 -34.30 -0.53
C PRO A 101 15.81 -33.35 -0.55
N GLN A 102 16.13 -32.77 -1.71
CA GLN A 102 17.17 -31.75 -1.88
C GLN A 102 16.70 -30.32 -1.56
N LEU A 103 15.40 -30.10 -1.38
CA LEU A 103 14.84 -28.78 -1.09
C LEU A 103 15.40 -28.26 0.23
N LYS A 104 15.99 -27.07 0.18
CA LYS A 104 16.68 -26.45 1.31
C LYS A 104 15.87 -25.31 1.92
N LEU A 105 15.24 -24.53 1.06
CA LEU A 105 14.65 -23.25 1.43
C LEU A 105 13.36 -23.00 0.65
N VAL A 106 12.31 -22.62 1.37
CA VAL A 106 11.08 -22.07 0.77
C VAL A 106 10.92 -20.63 1.25
N ILE A 107 10.80 -19.68 0.33
CA ILE A 107 10.63 -18.27 0.65
C ILE A 107 9.31 -17.77 0.11
N PHE A 108 8.49 -17.21 0.99
CA PHE A 108 7.30 -16.49 0.60
C PHE A 108 7.60 -15.00 0.42
N TRP A 109 7.47 -14.49 -0.80
CA TRP A 109 7.45 -13.07 -1.10
C TRP A 109 6.08 -12.50 -0.69
N THR A 110 5.76 -12.59 0.60
CA THR A 110 4.57 -12.07 1.31
C THR A 110 4.90 -11.91 2.81
N HIS A 111 4.00 -11.29 3.56
CA HIS A 111 4.18 -11.06 5.00
C HIS A 111 3.83 -12.28 5.87
N GLU A 112 3.06 -13.23 5.33
CA GLU A 112 2.64 -14.46 6.00
C GLU A 112 2.91 -15.68 5.12
N LYS A 113 3.05 -16.85 5.76
CA LYS A 113 3.37 -18.12 5.11
C LYS A 113 2.56 -19.30 5.64
N GLU A 114 2.08 -19.22 6.87
CA GLU A 114 1.54 -20.33 7.65
C GLU A 114 0.30 -20.97 7.01
N HIS A 115 -0.52 -20.17 6.32
CA HIS A 115 -1.69 -20.66 5.58
C HIS A 115 -1.35 -21.29 4.22
N ARG A 116 -0.07 -21.28 3.81
CA ARG A 116 0.38 -21.75 2.50
C ARG A 116 1.28 -22.98 2.55
N ILE A 117 1.84 -23.31 3.71
CA ILE A 117 2.80 -24.41 3.86
C ILE A 117 2.72 -25.00 5.27
N ASN A 118 2.89 -26.32 5.36
CA ASN A 118 3.07 -27.02 6.63
C ASN A 118 4.49 -26.80 7.18
N THR A 119 4.65 -25.77 8.02
CA THR A 119 5.95 -25.38 8.59
C THR A 119 6.54 -26.43 9.53
N LEU A 120 5.69 -27.21 10.21
CA LEU A 120 6.14 -28.30 11.10
C LEU A 120 6.76 -29.45 10.29
N LEU A 121 6.11 -29.84 9.19
CA LEU A 121 6.66 -30.86 8.29
C LEU A 121 7.95 -30.36 7.63
N ALA A 122 7.96 -29.13 7.12
CA ALA A 122 9.16 -28.53 6.52
C ALA A 122 10.34 -28.58 7.48
N LYS A 123 10.14 -28.17 8.74
CA LYS A 123 11.16 -28.26 9.79
C LYS A 123 11.63 -29.69 10.05
N LYS A 124 10.71 -30.67 10.10
CA LYS A 124 11.04 -32.09 10.28
C LYS A 124 11.90 -32.64 9.12
N LEU A 125 11.70 -32.12 7.91
CA LEU A 125 12.46 -32.47 6.71
C LEU A 125 13.75 -31.65 6.55
N GLY A 126 14.08 -30.75 7.48
CA GLY A 126 15.27 -29.90 7.39
C GLY A 126 15.15 -28.74 6.40
N ILE A 127 13.93 -28.43 5.96
CA ILE A 127 13.64 -27.34 5.01
C ILE A 127 13.40 -26.05 5.80
N GLU A 128 14.21 -25.02 5.54
CA GLU A 128 14.00 -23.69 6.12
C GLU A 128 12.86 -22.98 5.39
N VAL A 129 11.95 -22.33 6.13
CA VAL A 129 10.82 -21.59 5.55
C VAL A 129 10.82 -20.15 6.03
N THR A 130 10.93 -19.20 5.10
CA THR A 130 11.00 -17.77 5.40
C THR A 130 9.91 -16.96 4.67
N ASN A 131 9.69 -15.73 5.14
CA ASN A 131 8.72 -14.76 4.63
C ASN A 131 9.24 -13.35 4.91
N ILE A 132 8.57 -12.31 4.40
CA ILE A 132 8.99 -10.92 4.55
C ILE A 132 7.94 -10.12 5.36
N PRO A 133 8.04 -10.04 6.70
CA PRO A 133 6.95 -9.58 7.55
C PRO A 133 6.75 -8.05 7.63
N ASP A 134 7.66 -7.24 7.09
CA ASP A 134 7.77 -5.81 7.40
C ASP A 134 8.15 -4.93 6.18
N TYR A 135 7.81 -5.37 4.96
CA TYR A 135 8.08 -4.58 3.74
C TYR A 135 7.12 -3.41 3.51
N GLY A 136 6.01 -3.35 4.24
CA GLY A 136 4.90 -2.44 3.95
C GLY A 136 4.40 -1.64 5.14
N THR A 137 5.17 -1.49 6.21
CA THR A 137 4.71 -0.85 7.45
C THR A 137 4.26 0.59 7.19
N GLU A 138 5.15 1.37 6.60
CA GLU A 138 4.94 2.76 6.24
C GLU A 138 3.87 2.85 5.16
N SER A 139 3.98 1.98 4.16
CA SER A 139 3.10 2.05 3.02
C SER A 139 1.64 1.69 3.36
N VAL A 140 1.41 0.73 4.24
CA VAL A 140 0.04 0.42 4.69
C VAL A 140 -0.50 1.54 5.59
N SER A 141 0.33 2.10 6.48
CA SER A 141 -0.06 3.19 7.38
C SER A 141 -0.52 4.43 6.62
N GLU A 142 0.16 4.77 5.53
CA GLU A 142 -0.22 5.91 4.68
C GLU A 142 -1.54 5.68 3.94
N VAL A 143 -1.84 4.44 3.54
CA VAL A 143 -3.11 4.10 2.88
C VAL A 143 -4.29 4.25 3.85
N VAL A 144 -4.10 3.97 5.15
CA VAL A 144 -5.11 4.25 6.18
C VAL A 144 -5.53 5.72 6.13
N PHE A 145 -4.58 6.65 6.11
CA PHE A 145 -4.88 8.09 6.07
C PHE A 145 -5.38 8.54 4.70
N ALA A 146 -4.82 8.02 3.60
CA ALA A 146 -5.31 8.32 2.26
C ALA A 146 -6.80 7.96 2.11
N GLY A 147 -7.21 6.80 2.62
CA GLY A 147 -8.61 6.37 2.61
C GLY A 147 -9.49 7.15 3.58
N LEU A 148 -8.99 7.46 4.79
CA LEU A 148 -9.68 8.34 5.75
C LEU A 148 -10.00 9.70 5.11
N PHE A 149 -9.00 10.36 4.53
CA PHE A 149 -9.20 11.67 3.92
C PHE A 149 -10.10 11.60 2.68
N SER A 150 -9.96 10.53 1.88
CA SER A 150 -10.85 10.31 0.73
C SER A 150 -12.31 10.13 1.14
N LEU A 151 -12.57 9.41 2.24
CA LEU A 151 -13.91 9.32 2.82
C LEU A 151 -14.42 10.66 3.29
N ILE A 152 -13.58 11.41 3.99
CA ILE A 152 -13.97 12.68 4.59
C ILE A 152 -14.32 13.71 3.51
N THR A 153 -13.48 13.86 2.50
CA THR A 153 -13.76 14.74 1.36
C THR A 153 -15.00 14.32 0.58
N ARG A 154 -15.28 13.01 0.48
CA ARG A 154 -16.47 12.51 -0.22
C ARG A 154 -17.77 12.79 0.53
N ASN A 155 -17.77 12.62 1.85
CA ASN A 155 -19.00 12.61 2.66
C ASN A 155 -19.26 13.91 3.40
N PHE A 156 -18.23 14.74 3.59
CA PHE A 156 -18.34 16.02 4.26
C PHE A 156 -17.73 17.12 3.38
N PRO A 157 -18.16 17.27 2.11
CA PRO A 157 -17.59 18.25 1.20
C PRO A 157 -17.95 19.67 1.65
N THR A 158 -17.02 20.61 1.51
CA THR A 158 -17.32 22.05 1.54
C THR A 158 -16.64 22.76 0.37
N THR A 159 -17.31 23.79 -0.16
CA THR A 159 -16.77 24.65 -1.21
C THR A 159 -15.83 25.69 -0.61
N PHE A 160 -14.72 25.98 -1.28
CA PHE A 160 -13.73 27.01 -0.91
C PHE A 160 -14.27 28.46 -1.06
N THR A 161 -15.50 28.73 -0.63
CA THR A 161 -16.20 29.99 -0.92
C THR A 161 -16.36 30.93 0.26
N SER A 162 -16.02 30.55 1.48
CA SER A 162 -15.99 31.52 2.59
C SER A 162 -15.12 31.05 3.74
N THR A 163 -14.25 31.95 4.22
CA THR A 163 -13.30 31.84 5.34
C THR A 163 -12.06 30.97 5.13
N LYS A 164 -10.91 31.64 4.95
CA LYS A 164 -9.56 31.07 4.89
C LYS A 164 -9.14 30.58 6.28
N ASN A 165 -9.44 29.33 6.64
CA ASN A 165 -8.70 28.68 7.72
C ASN A 165 -7.46 27.97 7.12
N GLN A 166 -6.27 28.30 7.60
CA GLN A 166 -5.01 27.68 7.16
C GLN A 166 -5.02 26.15 7.38
N GLU A 167 -5.80 25.66 8.35
CA GLU A 167 -5.97 24.23 8.60
C GLU A 167 -6.72 23.51 7.48
N GLU A 168 -7.77 24.12 6.92
CA GLU A 168 -8.58 23.52 5.85
C GLU A 168 -7.76 23.37 4.56
N VAL A 169 -6.97 24.40 4.23
CA VAL A 169 -6.02 24.36 3.10
C VAL A 169 -4.97 23.28 3.32
N SER A 170 -4.40 23.21 4.54
CA SER A 170 -3.42 22.19 4.91
C SER A 170 -3.98 20.78 4.72
N HIS A 171 -5.17 20.49 5.25
CA HIS A 171 -5.80 19.17 5.14
C HIS A 171 -6.11 18.81 3.69
N THR A 172 -6.60 19.76 2.91
CA THR A 172 -6.94 19.53 1.50
C THR A 172 -5.70 19.20 0.67
N ILE A 173 -4.60 19.93 0.88
CA ILE A 173 -3.33 19.69 0.20
C ILE A 173 -2.73 18.34 0.61
N ILE A 174 -2.69 18.06 1.92
CA ILE A 174 -2.22 16.76 2.44
C ILE A 174 -3.05 15.62 1.84
N ASN A 175 -4.39 15.72 1.86
CA ASN A 175 -5.28 14.71 1.27
C ASN A 175 -4.95 14.48 -0.21
N HIS A 176 -4.81 15.55 -0.99
CA HIS A 176 -4.48 15.46 -2.40
C HIS A 176 -3.15 14.73 -2.61
N LEU A 177 -2.12 15.04 -1.83
CA LEU A 177 -0.81 14.39 -1.93
C LEU A 177 -0.90 12.88 -1.65
N PHE A 178 -1.59 12.48 -0.58
CA PHE A 178 -1.81 11.07 -0.25
C PHE A 178 -2.57 10.36 -1.37
N GLY A 179 -3.67 10.94 -1.87
CA GLY A 179 -4.46 10.37 -2.96
C GLY A 179 -3.69 10.26 -4.28
N PHE A 180 -2.94 11.31 -4.64
CA PHE A 180 -2.15 11.42 -5.87
C PHE A 180 -1.03 10.40 -5.90
N PHE A 181 -0.16 10.40 -4.89
CA PHE A 181 0.99 9.48 -4.87
C PHE A 181 0.57 8.03 -4.66
N ARG A 182 -0.61 7.76 -4.09
CA ARG A 182 -1.19 6.41 -3.98
C ARG A 182 -2.03 5.96 -5.16
N LYS A 183 -2.41 6.87 -6.06
CA LYS A 183 -3.40 6.62 -7.12
C LYS A 183 -4.66 5.94 -6.60
N LEU A 184 -5.11 6.36 -5.42
CA LEU A 184 -6.22 5.71 -4.71
C LEU A 184 -7.48 5.69 -5.59
N SER A 185 -7.79 6.79 -6.28
CA SER A 185 -8.94 6.90 -7.18
C SER A 185 -8.88 5.94 -8.37
N SER A 186 -7.68 5.69 -8.93
CA SER A 186 -7.53 4.73 -10.01
C SER A 186 -7.70 3.29 -9.51
N ASN A 187 -7.20 2.98 -8.31
CA ASN A 187 -7.39 1.69 -7.68
C ASN A 187 -8.88 1.46 -7.38
N GLU A 188 -9.55 2.45 -6.79
CA GLU A 188 -10.98 2.38 -6.49
C GLU A 188 -11.83 2.17 -7.74
N LYS A 189 -11.58 2.96 -8.79
CA LYS A 189 -12.29 2.82 -10.08
C LYS A 189 -12.17 1.42 -10.66
N ASN A 190 -11.00 0.80 -10.53
CA ASN A 190 -10.76 -0.56 -11.03
C ASN A 190 -11.44 -1.61 -10.13
N THR A 191 -11.32 -1.46 -8.82
CA THR A 191 -11.96 -2.33 -7.81
C THR A 191 -13.48 -2.38 -8.03
N ARG A 192 -14.13 -1.22 -8.14
CA ARG A 192 -15.57 -1.10 -8.40
C ARG A 192 -16.03 -1.69 -9.74
N ARG A 193 -15.12 -1.91 -10.69
CA ARG A 193 -15.38 -2.47 -12.02
C ARG A 193 -15.04 -3.95 -12.13
N GLY A 194 -14.65 -4.61 -11.04
CA GLY A 194 -14.20 -5.99 -11.08
C GLY A 194 -12.81 -6.17 -11.70
N LYS A 195 -12.04 -5.09 -11.87
CA LYS A 195 -10.71 -5.13 -12.47
C LYS A 195 -9.65 -5.16 -11.37
N PHE A 196 -9.26 -6.35 -10.95
CA PHE A 196 -8.29 -6.52 -9.87
C PHE A 196 -6.85 -6.71 -10.36
N VAL A 197 -6.57 -6.16 -11.54
CA VAL A 197 -5.22 -6.15 -12.08
C VAL A 197 -4.34 -5.27 -11.19
N HIS A 198 -3.20 -5.79 -10.78
CA HIS A 198 -2.18 -5.00 -10.13
C HIS A 198 -1.48 -4.15 -11.20
N HIS A 199 -2.03 -2.97 -11.50
CA HIS A 199 -1.36 -2.02 -12.38
C HIS A 199 -0.12 -1.45 -11.67
N PHE A 200 1.10 -1.80 -12.07
CA PHE A 200 2.28 -1.14 -11.52
C PHE A 200 2.47 0.24 -12.14
N HIS A 201 3.15 1.11 -11.40
CA HIS A 201 3.45 2.47 -11.82
C HIS A 201 4.53 2.50 -12.93
N LYS A 202 4.52 3.58 -13.72
CA LYS A 202 5.55 3.97 -14.69
C LYS A 202 6.86 4.23 -13.93
N ILE A 203 7.89 3.42 -14.15
CA ILE A 203 9.24 3.68 -13.65
C ILE A 203 9.84 4.76 -14.56
N GLY A 204 9.95 5.99 -14.07
CA GLY A 204 10.82 6.98 -14.68
C GLY A 204 12.28 6.52 -14.54
N GLN A 205 13.16 6.93 -15.46
CA GLN A 205 14.59 6.66 -15.34
C GLN A 205 15.10 7.27 -14.03
N VAL A 206 15.47 6.42 -13.06
CA VAL A 206 16.17 6.84 -11.86
C VAL A 206 17.62 6.36 -12.03
N LYS A 207 18.50 7.26 -12.47
CA LYS A 207 19.95 7.04 -12.44
C LYS A 207 20.41 7.23 -10.99
N PHE A 208 20.58 6.14 -10.25
CA PHE A 208 21.26 6.16 -8.95
C PHE A 208 22.55 5.35 -9.07
N ASP A 209 23.64 5.93 -8.56
CA ASP A 209 24.91 5.26 -8.37
C ASP A 209 24.90 4.57 -7.00
N PHE A 210 25.09 3.25 -6.99
CA PHE A 210 24.96 2.39 -5.81
C PHE A 210 26.30 2.07 -5.15
N SER A 211 27.38 2.74 -5.57
CA SER A 211 28.74 2.46 -5.08
C SER A 211 29.09 3.17 -3.76
N GLU A 212 28.28 4.14 -3.29
CA GLU A 212 28.70 5.07 -2.23
C GLU A 212 27.78 5.20 -0.99
N ARG A 213 26.68 4.44 -0.83
CA ARG A 213 25.79 4.56 0.35
C ARG A 213 25.29 3.24 0.92
N ASN A 214 25.05 3.23 2.24
CA ASN A 214 24.39 2.12 2.94
C ASN A 214 22.95 1.97 2.41
N MET A 215 22.48 0.72 2.25
CA MET A 215 21.14 0.43 1.68
C MET A 215 19.97 1.06 2.46
N GLU A 216 20.20 1.43 3.72
CA GLU A 216 19.24 2.14 4.58
C GLU A 216 18.95 3.57 4.09
N ASP A 217 19.88 4.20 3.35
CA ASP A 217 19.73 5.56 2.82
C ASP A 217 19.02 5.64 1.46
N LEU A 218 18.74 4.47 0.83
CA LEU A 218 18.29 4.34 -0.57
C LEU A 218 16.79 4.06 -0.73
N ILE A 219 16.11 3.79 0.37
CA ILE A 219 14.66 3.68 0.43
C ILE A 219 14.18 5.05 0.87
N PRO A 220 13.44 5.85 0.06
CA PRO A 220 12.76 6.99 0.63
C PRO A 220 11.88 6.45 1.76
N GLU A 221 12.22 6.83 2.99
CA GLU A 221 11.62 6.24 4.20
C GLU A 221 10.09 6.30 4.18
N LYS A 222 9.49 7.24 3.43
CA LYS A 222 8.05 7.54 3.42
C LYS A 222 7.61 8.10 2.05
N LEU A 223 6.33 7.92 1.69
CA LEU A 223 5.72 8.38 0.42
C LEU A 223 5.92 9.87 0.14
N LEU A 224 5.84 10.69 1.19
CA LEU A 224 5.97 12.14 1.12
C LEU A 224 7.40 12.62 1.40
N GLN A 225 8.26 11.78 1.97
CA GLN A 225 9.61 12.18 2.34
C GLN A 225 10.48 12.38 1.10
N ASN A 226 11.23 13.48 1.09
CA ASN A 226 12.03 13.98 -0.03
C ASN A 226 11.23 14.28 -1.30
N ARG A 227 9.89 14.26 -1.25
CA ARG A 227 9.06 14.71 -2.38
C ARG A 227 9.15 16.21 -2.52
N LYS A 228 9.28 16.70 -3.75
CA LYS A 228 9.30 18.13 -4.04
C LYS A 228 7.89 18.64 -4.36
N VAL A 229 7.36 19.51 -3.50
CA VAL A 229 6.05 20.13 -3.65
C VAL A 229 6.21 21.63 -3.84
N GLY A 230 5.71 22.12 -4.98
CA GLY A 230 5.74 23.53 -5.33
C GLY A 230 4.47 24.26 -4.88
N PHE A 231 4.62 25.51 -4.46
CA PHE A 231 3.53 26.45 -4.24
C PHE A 231 3.72 27.67 -5.14
N LEU A 232 2.86 27.81 -6.14
CA LEU A 232 2.94 28.84 -7.16
C LEU A 232 1.96 29.98 -6.85
N ASN A 233 2.51 31.17 -6.61
CA ASN A 233 1.77 32.42 -6.39
C ASN A 233 0.71 32.32 -5.27
N MET A 234 1.03 31.58 -4.21
CA MET A 234 0.20 31.39 -3.01
C MET A 234 0.80 32.13 -1.81
N GLN A 235 -0.05 32.54 -0.86
CA GLN A 235 0.35 33.24 0.37
C GLN A 235 -0.28 32.57 1.60
N GLY A 236 0.30 32.82 2.80
CA GLY A 236 -0.26 32.34 4.06
C GLY A 236 -0.13 30.83 4.29
N LEU A 237 0.90 30.21 3.72
CA LEU A 237 1.12 28.76 3.73
C LEU A 237 2.01 28.25 4.86
N ASN A 238 2.36 29.08 5.84
CA ASN A 238 3.34 28.74 6.88
C ASN A 238 2.99 27.44 7.61
N VAL A 239 1.75 27.31 8.09
CA VAL A 239 1.27 26.09 8.77
C VAL A 239 1.27 24.88 7.83
N THR A 240 0.85 25.06 6.58
CA THR A 240 0.86 23.98 5.58
C THR A 240 2.27 23.47 5.31
N ILE A 241 3.22 24.39 5.11
CA ILE A 241 4.63 24.08 4.83
C ILE A 241 5.25 23.42 6.04
N GLU A 242 5.02 23.94 7.26
CA GLU A 242 5.49 23.31 8.49
C GLU A 242 5.00 21.86 8.62
N ARG A 243 3.70 21.62 8.41
CA ARG A 243 3.12 20.27 8.45
C ARG A 243 3.70 19.35 7.38
N LEU A 244 3.90 19.85 6.16
CA LEU A 244 4.49 19.07 5.06
C LEU A 244 5.97 18.77 5.30
N THR A 245 6.75 19.73 5.77
CA THR A 245 8.15 19.55 6.14
C THR A 245 8.28 18.58 7.31
N ALA A 246 7.36 18.59 8.29
CA ALA A 246 7.30 17.59 9.35
C ALA A 246 7.02 16.16 8.81
N LEU A 247 6.36 16.04 7.66
CA LEU A 247 6.19 14.79 6.91
C LEU A 247 7.38 14.46 6.00
N GLY A 248 8.43 15.29 6.00
CA GLY A 248 9.65 15.13 5.19
C GLY A 248 9.55 15.69 3.77
N VAL A 249 8.51 16.45 3.44
CA VAL A 249 8.34 17.07 2.12
C VAL A 249 9.28 18.27 1.94
N ILE A 250 9.89 18.37 0.77
CA ILE A 250 10.66 19.55 0.35
C ILE A 250 9.69 20.52 -0.30
N CYS A 251 9.38 21.61 0.39
CA CYS A 251 8.46 22.63 -0.10
C CYS A 251 9.24 23.77 -0.78
N GLU A 252 8.88 24.09 -2.02
CA GLU A 252 9.42 25.25 -2.75
C GLU A 252 8.30 26.25 -3.01
N GLN A 253 8.54 27.53 -2.75
CA GLN A 253 7.60 28.60 -3.06
C GLN A 253 8.11 29.40 -4.25
N TYR A 254 7.22 29.79 -5.16
CA TYR A 254 7.56 30.57 -6.33
C TYR A 254 6.53 31.67 -6.57
N GLN A 255 6.99 32.92 -6.71
CA GLN A 255 6.14 34.08 -7.01
C GLN A 255 6.44 34.57 -8.43
N LEU A 256 5.39 34.82 -9.21
CA LEU A 256 5.55 35.17 -10.63
C LEU A 256 6.16 36.57 -10.85
N THR A 257 5.96 37.49 -9.90
CA THR A 257 6.26 38.92 -10.03
C THR A 257 7.74 39.28 -10.10
N GLU A 258 8.65 38.39 -9.69
CA GLU A 258 10.09 38.69 -9.54
C GLU A 258 10.99 37.78 -10.38
N SER A 259 10.43 37.16 -11.42
CA SER A 259 10.96 35.89 -11.89
C SER A 259 11.16 35.80 -13.41
N THR A 260 12.20 35.08 -13.84
CA THR A 260 12.49 34.86 -15.26
C THR A 260 11.68 33.67 -15.80
N LEU A 261 11.46 33.64 -17.12
CA LEU A 261 10.83 32.48 -17.78
C LEU A 261 11.61 31.18 -17.52
N ALA A 262 12.95 31.25 -17.49
CA ALA A 262 13.82 30.11 -17.24
C ALA A 262 13.69 29.58 -15.80
N SER A 263 13.69 30.48 -14.81
CA SER A 263 13.48 30.09 -13.41
C SER A 263 12.09 29.50 -13.17
N TYR A 264 11.08 29.97 -13.90
CA TYR A 264 9.71 29.46 -13.80
C TYR A 264 9.63 28.02 -14.31
N PHE A 265 10.13 27.74 -15.52
CA PHE A 265 10.14 26.38 -16.05
C PHE A 265 11.04 25.43 -15.25
N LYS A 266 12.13 25.94 -14.66
CA LYS A 266 12.95 25.16 -13.73
C LYS A 266 12.14 24.75 -12.51
N PHE A 267 11.45 25.68 -11.85
CA PHE A 267 10.55 25.39 -10.73
C PHE A 267 9.47 24.36 -11.10
N LEU A 268 8.83 24.51 -12.28
CA LEU A 268 7.84 23.55 -12.75
C LEU A 268 8.41 22.14 -12.98
N THR A 269 9.67 22.06 -13.41
CA THR A 269 10.36 20.80 -13.70
C THR A 269 10.84 20.12 -12.43
N ASP A 270 11.41 20.88 -11.51
CA ASP A 270 12.03 20.40 -10.27
C ASP A 270 10.98 19.86 -9.28
N ASN A 271 9.74 20.36 -9.35
CA ASN A 271 8.66 19.93 -8.46
C ASN A 271 7.85 18.76 -9.05
N GLU A 272 7.50 17.81 -8.19
CA GLU A 272 6.71 16.64 -8.57
C GLU A 272 5.22 16.97 -8.69
N ILE A 273 4.75 17.91 -7.87
CA ILE A 273 3.38 18.42 -7.86
C ILE A 273 3.41 19.89 -7.41
N ILE A 274 2.50 20.69 -7.94
CA ILE A 274 2.50 22.14 -7.76
C ILE A 274 1.08 22.61 -7.47
N PHE A 275 0.91 23.23 -6.32
CA PHE A 275 -0.34 23.85 -5.91
C PHE A 275 -0.35 25.33 -6.30
N TYR A 276 -1.50 25.78 -6.78
CA TYR A 276 -1.72 27.18 -7.12
C TYR A 276 -3.15 27.62 -6.82
N GLU A 277 -3.39 28.93 -6.79
CA GLU A 277 -4.75 29.51 -6.78
C GLU A 277 -4.99 30.21 -8.12
N ALA A 278 -5.97 29.76 -8.92
CA ALA A 278 -6.22 30.29 -10.27
C ALA A 278 -6.42 31.81 -10.30
N LYS A 279 -7.10 32.39 -9.29
CA LYS A 279 -7.32 33.85 -9.18
C LYS A 279 -6.02 34.67 -9.08
N ASN A 280 -4.91 34.04 -8.71
CA ASN A 280 -3.62 34.72 -8.53
C ASN A 280 -2.70 34.51 -9.76
N ILE A 281 -3.13 33.87 -10.84
CA ILE A 281 -2.28 33.57 -12.00
C ILE A 281 -2.93 34.07 -13.29
N ASN A 282 -2.14 34.66 -14.19
CA ASN A 282 -2.60 35.02 -15.53
C ASN A 282 -2.98 33.76 -16.34
N LEU A 283 -4.16 33.80 -16.96
CA LEU A 283 -4.69 32.75 -17.85
C LEU A 283 -3.72 32.30 -18.94
N PHE A 284 -2.91 33.20 -19.51
CA PHE A 284 -1.94 32.84 -20.55
C PHE A 284 -0.84 31.91 -20.03
N ASP A 285 -0.22 32.29 -18.91
CA ASP A 285 0.84 31.49 -18.28
C ASP A 285 0.29 30.17 -17.74
N LEU A 286 -0.95 30.19 -17.23
CA LEU A 286 -1.63 29.00 -16.76
C LEU A 286 -1.89 28.00 -17.90
N ASN A 287 -2.40 28.47 -19.05
CA ASN A 287 -2.68 27.61 -20.20
C ASN A 287 -1.40 26.93 -20.73
N LYS A 288 -0.31 27.69 -20.85
CA LYS A 288 0.98 27.14 -21.30
C LYS A 288 1.52 26.10 -20.33
N SER A 289 1.43 26.36 -19.03
CA SER A 289 1.87 25.41 -18.00
C SER A 289 0.97 24.17 -17.91
N GLN A 290 -0.35 24.30 -18.09
CA GLN A 290 -1.26 23.16 -18.14
C GLN A 290 -1.00 22.23 -19.33
N ILE A 291 -0.69 22.78 -20.51
CA ILE A 291 -0.35 21.97 -21.69
C ILE A 291 0.92 21.14 -21.44
N LEU A 292 1.91 21.70 -20.75
CA LEU A 292 3.22 21.08 -20.55
C LEU A 292 3.30 20.20 -19.29
N PHE A 293 2.58 20.56 -18.23
CA PHE A 293 2.72 19.97 -16.89
C PHE A 293 1.37 19.65 -16.22
N GLY A 294 0.26 19.62 -16.96
CA GLY A 294 -1.10 19.54 -16.42
C GLY A 294 -1.33 18.46 -15.36
N ASP A 295 -0.73 17.29 -15.52
CA ASP A 295 -0.83 16.18 -14.55
C ASP A 295 -0.28 16.50 -13.15
N LYS A 296 0.57 17.54 -13.02
CA LYS A 296 1.22 17.96 -11.78
C LYS A 296 0.65 19.26 -11.21
N LEU A 297 -0.15 20.00 -11.96
CA LEU A 297 -0.67 21.30 -11.54
C LEU A 297 -2.03 21.12 -10.87
N VAL A 298 -2.16 21.65 -9.64
CA VAL A 298 -3.36 21.50 -8.83
C VAL A 298 -3.88 22.86 -8.42
N ASP A 299 -5.05 23.23 -8.94
CA ASP A 299 -5.76 24.42 -8.50
C ASP A 299 -6.44 24.14 -7.17
N VAL A 300 -5.92 24.72 -6.09
CA VAL A 300 -6.46 24.58 -4.74
C VAL A 300 -7.89 25.11 -4.67
N SER A 301 -8.24 26.09 -5.50
CA SER A 301 -9.60 26.66 -5.61
C SER A 301 -10.65 25.63 -6.03
N ASN A 302 -10.23 24.60 -6.77
CA ASN A 302 -11.10 23.55 -7.29
C ASN A 302 -11.05 22.27 -6.45
N LEU A 303 -10.20 22.22 -5.42
CA LEU A 303 -10.21 21.09 -4.51
C LEU A 303 -11.47 21.15 -3.65
N VAL A 304 -11.95 20.01 -3.19
CA VAL A 304 -13.06 19.95 -2.23
C VAL A 304 -12.44 19.88 -0.84
N SER A 305 -12.70 20.89 -0.01
CA SER A 305 -12.30 20.84 1.40
C SER A 305 -13.31 20.03 2.21
N SER A 306 -13.12 19.95 3.53
CA SER A 306 -14.08 19.28 4.41
C SER A 306 -14.41 20.06 5.66
N THR A 307 -15.69 19.99 6.07
CA THR A 307 -16.17 20.47 7.38
C THR A 307 -15.81 19.53 8.54
N TYR A 308 -15.16 18.40 8.26
CA TYR A 308 -14.80 17.42 9.28
C TYR A 308 -13.59 17.89 10.10
N SER A 309 -13.80 18.17 11.39
CA SER A 309 -12.72 18.47 12.32
C SER A 309 -12.16 17.21 12.98
N PHE A 310 -10.82 17.09 13.01
CA PHE A 310 -10.11 16.01 13.70
C PHE A 310 -9.99 16.25 15.21
N ASN A 311 -9.96 17.53 15.62
CA ASN A 311 -9.67 17.89 16.99
C ASN A 311 -10.76 17.38 17.94
N GLY A 312 -10.34 16.67 19.00
CA GLY A 312 -11.25 16.11 20.00
C GLY A 312 -11.98 14.84 19.58
N LYS A 313 -11.85 14.38 18.33
CA LYS A 313 -12.36 13.09 17.84
C LYS A 313 -11.51 11.94 18.36
N THR A 314 -12.15 10.79 18.59
CA THR A 314 -11.51 9.59 19.11
C THR A 314 -11.12 8.65 17.98
N PHE A 315 -9.83 8.36 17.85
CA PHE A 315 -9.29 7.42 16.86
C PHE A 315 -8.95 6.09 17.55
N GLY A 316 -9.73 5.06 17.28
CA GLY A 316 -9.56 3.70 17.77
C GLY A 316 -8.64 2.87 16.87
N ILE A 317 -7.59 2.28 17.45
CA ILE A 317 -6.64 1.43 16.73
C ILE A 317 -6.74 0.00 17.25
N VAL A 318 -7.15 -0.92 16.39
CA VAL A 318 -7.23 -2.35 16.69
C VAL A 318 -5.93 -3.01 16.21
N GLY A 319 -5.04 -3.32 17.14
CA GLY A 319 -3.70 -3.84 16.87
C GLY A 319 -2.63 -2.75 16.86
N LEU A 320 -1.78 -2.71 17.90
CA LEU A 320 -0.67 -1.76 18.06
C LEU A 320 0.67 -2.46 17.78
N GLY A 321 0.74 -3.10 16.60
CA GLY A 321 1.99 -3.63 16.02
C GLY A 321 2.76 -2.55 15.26
N ARG A 322 3.58 -2.93 14.27
CA ARG A 322 4.39 -1.98 13.48
C ARG A 322 3.52 -0.92 12.79
N ILE A 323 2.50 -1.36 12.04
CA ILE A 323 1.57 -0.47 11.31
C ILE A 323 0.75 0.35 12.30
N GLY A 324 0.10 -0.31 13.26
CA GLY A 324 -0.74 0.37 14.27
C GLY A 324 0.02 1.42 15.09
N PHE A 325 1.30 1.19 15.40
CA PHE A 325 2.15 2.18 16.07
C PHE A 325 2.35 3.44 15.21
N LEU A 326 2.66 3.28 13.92
CA LEU A 326 2.83 4.41 13.01
C LEU A 326 1.50 5.15 12.78
N VAL A 327 0.40 4.41 12.65
CA VAL A 327 -0.95 4.97 12.61
C VAL A 327 -1.26 5.78 13.87
N ALA A 328 -0.91 5.27 15.07
CA ALA A 328 -1.07 5.99 16.33
C ALA A 328 -0.24 7.28 16.35
N LYS A 329 1.01 7.22 15.93
CA LYS A 329 1.90 8.39 15.87
C LYS A 329 1.34 9.48 14.96
N ILE A 330 0.89 9.11 13.75
CA ILE A 330 0.30 10.06 12.79
C ILE A 330 -1.03 10.60 13.33
N ALA A 331 -1.91 9.75 13.86
CA ALA A 331 -3.21 10.19 14.39
C ALA A 331 -3.05 11.16 15.59
N THR A 332 -2.12 10.89 16.51
CA THR A 332 -1.80 11.83 17.60
C THR A 332 -1.29 13.16 17.04
N GLY A 333 -0.39 13.13 16.05
CA GLY A 333 0.13 14.35 15.40
C GLY A 333 -0.94 15.17 14.66
N MET A 334 -2.05 14.53 14.25
CA MET A 334 -3.21 15.18 13.64
C MET A 334 -4.23 15.71 14.66
N GLY A 335 -3.99 15.55 15.96
CA GLY A 335 -4.86 16.07 17.02
C GLY A 335 -6.00 15.14 17.44
N PHE A 336 -5.99 13.86 17.04
CA PHE A 336 -6.96 12.88 17.52
C PHE A 336 -6.68 12.46 18.97
N LYS A 337 -7.74 12.14 19.71
CA LYS A 337 -7.65 11.35 20.95
C LYS A 337 -7.48 9.88 20.59
N VAL A 338 -6.26 9.37 20.68
CA VAL A 338 -5.96 8.00 20.25
C VAL A 338 -6.21 7.00 21.39
N ILE A 339 -7.07 6.02 21.12
CA ILE A 339 -7.24 4.82 21.94
C ILE A 339 -6.84 3.58 21.15
N TYR A 340 -6.38 2.53 21.82
CA TYR A 340 -5.98 1.30 21.14
C TYR A 340 -6.39 0.04 21.89
N TYR A 341 -6.58 -1.03 21.14
CA TYR A 341 -6.71 -2.39 21.64
C TYR A 341 -5.55 -3.23 21.12
N SER A 342 -5.00 -4.09 21.97
CA SER A 342 -4.03 -5.12 21.60
C SER A 342 -4.07 -6.23 22.64
N LYS A 343 -3.72 -7.46 22.24
CA LYS A 343 -3.63 -8.61 23.15
C LYS A 343 -2.71 -8.33 24.35
N THR A 344 -1.64 -7.57 24.13
CA THR A 344 -0.72 -7.12 25.17
C THR A 344 -0.72 -5.60 25.23
N ARG A 345 -1.00 -5.05 26.43
CA ARG A 345 -0.94 -3.62 26.71
C ARG A 345 0.49 -3.09 26.57
N LYS A 346 0.64 -1.90 26.01
CA LYS A 346 1.91 -1.23 25.71
C LYS A 346 2.05 0.04 26.56
N VAL A 347 2.28 -0.15 27.86
CA VAL A 347 2.31 0.94 28.85
C VAL A 347 3.35 2.02 28.51
N ASP A 348 4.51 1.63 27.97
CA ASP A 348 5.55 2.59 27.57
C ASP A 348 5.10 3.45 26.38
N LEU A 349 4.35 2.89 25.44
CA LEU A 349 3.79 3.63 24.30
C LEU A 349 2.66 4.57 24.73
N GLU A 350 1.87 4.18 25.75
CA GLU A 350 0.86 5.08 26.34
C GLU A 350 1.50 6.36 26.90
N LYS A 351 2.62 6.22 27.63
CA LYS A 351 3.34 7.36 28.19
C LYS A 351 4.01 8.23 27.12
N THR A 352 4.69 7.60 26.17
CA THR A 352 5.50 8.29 25.16
C THR A 352 4.68 8.95 24.05
N LEU A 353 3.57 8.35 23.63
CA LEU A 353 2.69 8.87 22.58
C LEU A 353 1.41 9.53 23.10
N GLY A 354 1.15 9.49 24.41
CA GLY A 354 -0.10 10.02 24.99
C GLY A 354 -1.36 9.24 24.59
N ILE A 355 -1.23 8.00 24.14
CA ILE A 355 -2.35 7.12 23.74
C ILE A 355 -2.88 6.33 24.92
N LYS A 356 -4.11 5.80 24.83
CA LYS A 356 -4.73 5.04 25.93
C LYS A 356 -5.22 3.65 25.51
N TYR A 357 -4.98 2.64 26.34
CA TYR A 357 -5.57 1.32 26.13
C TYR A 357 -7.10 1.37 26.32
N SER A 358 -7.82 0.60 25.53
CA SER A 358 -9.27 0.39 25.62
C SER A 358 -9.63 -1.05 25.25
N THR A 359 -10.77 -1.55 25.73
CA THR A 359 -11.38 -2.77 25.19
C THR A 359 -12.03 -2.49 23.84
N LEU A 360 -12.30 -3.54 23.07
CA LEU A 360 -13.01 -3.43 21.79
C LEU A 360 -14.45 -2.91 21.98
N GLU A 361 -15.15 -3.38 23.01
CA GLU A 361 -16.51 -2.93 23.34
C GLU A 361 -16.53 -1.42 23.61
N LYS A 362 -15.61 -0.95 24.46
CA LYS A 362 -15.55 0.47 24.79
C LYS A 362 -15.14 1.31 23.59
N MET A 363 -14.22 0.80 22.77
CA MET A 363 -13.79 1.45 21.53
C MET A 363 -14.96 1.60 20.57
N SER A 364 -15.76 0.54 20.32
CA SER A 364 -16.94 0.61 19.46
C SER A 364 -17.93 1.69 19.92
N GLU A 365 -18.12 1.87 21.23
CA GLU A 365 -19.08 2.85 21.76
C GLU A 365 -18.61 4.31 21.63
N ILE A 366 -17.30 4.58 21.68
CA ILE A 366 -16.77 5.95 21.82
C ILE A 366 -15.92 6.44 20.65
N ALA A 367 -15.41 5.55 19.80
CA ALA A 367 -14.57 5.93 18.68
C ALA A 367 -15.38 6.64 17.59
N ASP A 368 -14.76 7.61 16.93
CA ASP A 368 -15.28 8.26 15.73
C ASP A 368 -14.64 7.67 14.47
N ILE A 369 -13.44 7.08 14.62
CA ILE A 369 -12.72 6.33 13.59
C ILE A 369 -12.21 5.03 14.22
N ILE A 370 -12.34 3.89 13.56
CA ILE A 370 -11.78 2.60 13.98
C ILE A 370 -10.92 2.05 12.83
N SER A 371 -9.62 1.86 13.08
CA SER A 371 -8.67 1.30 12.10
C SER A 371 -8.13 -0.05 12.56
N ILE A 372 -8.24 -1.06 11.71
CA ILE A 372 -7.76 -2.43 11.99
C ILE A 372 -6.37 -2.63 11.41
N ASN A 373 -5.46 -3.12 12.24
CA ASN A 373 -4.03 -3.28 11.98
C ASN A 373 -3.50 -4.62 12.56
N LEU A 374 -4.34 -5.66 12.55
CA LEU A 374 -4.00 -7.02 13.03
C LEU A 374 -3.49 -7.91 11.90
N PRO A 375 -2.60 -8.90 12.18
CA PRO A 375 -2.27 -9.93 11.20
C PRO A 375 -3.43 -10.91 11.00
N ALA A 376 -3.50 -11.60 9.86
CA ALA A 376 -4.68 -12.37 9.45
C ALA A 376 -5.09 -13.44 10.48
N HIS A 377 -4.12 -14.18 10.99
CA HIS A 377 -4.30 -15.24 12.00
C HIS A 377 -4.77 -14.76 13.39
N HIS A 378 -4.84 -13.44 13.60
CA HIS A 378 -5.41 -12.83 14.81
C HIS A 378 -6.59 -11.90 14.52
N ALA A 379 -6.90 -11.68 13.25
CA ALA A 379 -7.89 -10.71 12.85
C ALA A 379 -9.30 -11.30 12.85
N GLU A 380 -9.45 -12.60 12.58
CA GLU A 380 -10.75 -13.24 12.36
C GLU A 380 -11.84 -12.81 13.36
N ASN A 381 -12.92 -12.24 12.82
CA ASN A 381 -14.10 -11.79 13.55
C ASN A 381 -13.83 -10.84 14.73
N THR A 382 -12.74 -10.05 14.66
CA THR A 382 -12.39 -9.07 15.69
C THR A 382 -13.46 -8.00 15.86
N LEU A 383 -14.01 -7.48 14.75
CA LEU A 383 -15.21 -6.63 14.76
C LEU A 383 -16.41 -7.45 14.30
N ASN A 384 -16.97 -8.22 15.24
CA ASN A 384 -18.20 -8.99 15.02
C ASN A 384 -19.45 -8.10 14.96
N GLU A 385 -20.57 -8.67 14.54
CA GLU A 385 -21.88 -8.01 14.46
C GLU A 385 -22.25 -7.23 15.74
N LYS A 386 -22.09 -7.85 16.92
CA LYS A 386 -22.42 -7.23 18.22
C LYS A 386 -21.63 -5.94 18.45
N LEU A 387 -20.35 -5.93 18.08
CA LEU A 387 -19.49 -4.74 18.21
C LEU A 387 -19.82 -3.67 17.16
N ILE A 388 -20.17 -4.09 15.93
CA ILE A 388 -20.58 -3.18 14.85
C ILE A 388 -21.86 -2.45 15.21
N LEU A 389 -22.86 -3.16 15.77
CA LEU A 389 -24.15 -2.57 16.17
C LEU A 389 -24.03 -1.59 17.34
N LYS A 390 -22.93 -1.62 18.11
CA LYS A 390 -22.64 -0.67 19.19
C LYS A 390 -22.00 0.63 18.69
N MET A 391 -21.58 0.68 17.44
CA MET A 391 -20.87 1.83 16.90
C MET A 391 -21.78 3.05 16.78
N LYS A 392 -21.18 4.23 16.91
CA LYS A 392 -21.90 5.49 16.69
C LYS A 392 -22.35 5.60 15.23
N PRO A 393 -23.54 6.18 14.97
CA PRO A 393 -23.89 6.63 13.63
C PRO A 393 -22.83 7.59 13.07
N GLY A 394 -22.40 7.36 11.83
CA GLY A 394 -21.36 8.12 11.14
C GLY A 394 -19.92 7.73 11.52
N VAL A 395 -19.70 6.66 12.29
CA VAL A 395 -18.33 6.17 12.55
C VAL A 395 -17.64 5.82 11.23
N ILE A 396 -16.34 6.07 11.17
CA ILE A 396 -15.50 5.66 10.04
C ILE A 396 -14.77 4.36 10.41
N VAL A 397 -14.98 3.30 9.63
CA VAL A 397 -14.27 2.02 9.77
C VAL A 397 -13.23 1.89 8.66
N ILE A 398 -11.98 1.60 9.01
CA ILE A 398 -10.88 1.43 8.07
C ILE A 398 -10.30 0.03 8.22
N ASN A 399 -10.31 -0.74 7.13
CA ASN A 399 -9.67 -2.05 7.08
C ASN A 399 -8.62 -2.12 5.97
N THR A 400 -7.35 -2.13 6.38
CA THR A 400 -6.18 -2.36 5.53
C THR A 400 -5.38 -3.59 5.98
N ALA A 401 -5.95 -4.39 6.89
CA ALA A 401 -5.32 -5.52 7.55
C ALA A 401 -5.68 -6.85 6.87
N ASP A 402 -6.76 -7.49 7.34
CA ASP A 402 -7.30 -8.73 6.77
C ASP A 402 -8.80 -8.60 6.55
N GLY A 403 -9.29 -9.18 5.45
CA GLY A 403 -10.71 -9.12 5.10
C GLY A 403 -11.63 -9.85 6.07
N ASN A 404 -11.13 -10.89 6.75
CA ASN A 404 -11.88 -11.65 7.75
C ASN A 404 -11.91 -10.95 9.11
N ALA A 405 -11.32 -9.75 9.22
CA ALA A 405 -11.26 -9.03 10.49
C ALA A 405 -12.61 -8.50 10.98
N ILE A 406 -13.55 -8.35 10.06
CA ILE A 406 -14.85 -7.72 10.28
C ILE A 406 -15.92 -8.69 9.81
N ASP A 407 -17.03 -8.77 10.54
CA ASP A 407 -18.25 -9.34 10.01
C ASP A 407 -18.74 -8.50 8.82
N GLN A 408 -18.45 -9.00 7.61
CA GLN A 408 -18.68 -8.28 6.37
C GLN A 408 -20.17 -8.03 6.10
N GLN A 409 -21.05 -8.95 6.53
CA GLN A 409 -22.49 -8.80 6.33
C GLN A 409 -23.06 -7.72 7.25
N ALA A 410 -22.68 -7.74 8.53
CA ALA A 410 -23.08 -6.71 9.49
C ALA A 410 -22.54 -5.33 9.07
N LEU A 411 -21.28 -5.24 8.66
CA LEU A 411 -20.66 -4.01 8.18
C LEU A 411 -21.41 -3.45 6.96
N THR A 412 -21.62 -4.27 5.92
CA THR A 412 -22.31 -3.81 4.70
C THR A 412 -23.72 -3.34 4.99
N SER A 413 -24.45 -4.03 5.87
CA SER A 413 -25.80 -3.62 6.26
C SER A 413 -25.80 -2.21 6.87
N GLN A 414 -24.82 -1.89 7.72
CA GLN A 414 -24.66 -0.54 8.29
C GLN A 414 -24.16 0.49 7.26
N MET A 415 -23.32 0.07 6.30
CA MET A 415 -22.86 0.92 5.19
C MET A 415 -24.02 1.36 4.30
N ILE A 416 -24.88 0.42 3.86
CA ILE A 416 -26.07 0.70 3.04
C ILE A 416 -27.02 1.67 3.75
N ASN A 417 -27.18 1.52 5.06
CA ASN A 417 -28.02 2.39 5.89
C ASN A 417 -27.36 3.75 6.21
N ASN A 418 -26.16 4.03 5.69
CA ASN A 418 -25.35 5.22 5.99
C ASN A 418 -25.05 5.43 7.49
N ASN A 419 -25.14 4.37 8.29
CA ASN A 419 -24.78 4.41 9.71
C ASN A 419 -23.28 4.32 9.92
N ILE A 420 -22.55 3.72 8.97
CA ILE A 420 -21.09 3.58 9.01
C ILE A 420 -20.51 4.05 7.68
N LEU A 421 -19.47 4.85 7.72
CA LEU A 421 -18.61 5.12 6.56
C LEU A 421 -17.43 4.14 6.59
N ALA A 422 -16.96 3.67 5.44
CA ALA A 422 -15.98 2.60 5.41
C ALA A 422 -14.93 2.78 4.31
N PHE A 423 -13.67 2.56 4.67
CA PHE A 423 -12.58 2.39 3.73
C PHE A 423 -12.06 0.97 3.82
N LEU A 424 -12.22 0.21 2.74
CA LEU A 424 -11.82 -1.19 2.66
C LEU A 424 -10.75 -1.35 1.58
N ASP A 425 -9.60 -1.90 1.96
CA ASP A 425 -8.51 -2.30 1.03
C ASP A 425 -8.36 -3.82 0.93
N VAL A 426 -8.99 -4.56 1.84
CA VAL A 426 -8.90 -6.02 2.00
C VAL A 426 -10.29 -6.62 2.21
N TYR A 427 -10.46 -7.86 1.77
CA TYR A 427 -11.74 -8.59 1.76
C TYR A 427 -11.46 -10.09 1.94
N PRO A 428 -12.42 -10.89 2.44
CA PRO A 428 -12.26 -12.35 2.58
C PRO A 428 -11.87 -13.05 1.27
N GLY A 429 -12.21 -12.46 0.13
CA GLY A 429 -11.79 -12.89 -1.20
C GLY A 429 -11.59 -11.70 -2.14
N LEU A 430 -11.98 -11.86 -3.40
CA LEU A 430 -12.10 -10.72 -4.30
C LEU A 430 -13.27 -9.83 -3.84
N PRO A 431 -13.20 -8.50 -3.99
CA PRO A 431 -14.29 -7.58 -3.62
C PRO A 431 -15.42 -7.64 -4.64
N ARG A 432 -16.08 -8.79 -4.65
CA ARG A 432 -17.32 -9.05 -5.37
C ARG A 432 -18.49 -8.58 -4.53
N LYS A 433 -19.60 -8.30 -5.20
CA LYS A 433 -20.85 -7.97 -4.54
C LYS A 433 -21.26 -9.04 -3.52
N ASP A 434 -21.18 -10.33 -3.83
CA ASP A 434 -21.54 -11.41 -2.90
C ASP A 434 -20.64 -11.45 -1.66
N ILE A 435 -19.32 -11.29 -1.85
CA ILE A 435 -18.36 -11.16 -0.74
C ILE A 435 -18.70 -9.95 0.11
N LEU A 436 -19.14 -8.85 -0.49
CA LEU A 436 -19.59 -7.66 0.22
C LEU A 436 -21.00 -7.80 0.80
N GLY A 437 -21.71 -8.92 0.68
CA GLY A 437 -23.09 -9.04 1.16
C GLY A 437 -24.11 -8.24 0.36
N LEU A 438 -23.78 -7.87 -0.89
CA LEU A 438 -24.68 -7.24 -1.85
C LEU A 438 -25.35 -8.29 -2.74
N PRO A 439 -26.60 -8.04 -3.19
CA PRO A 439 -27.28 -8.95 -4.10
C PRO A 439 -26.54 -9.05 -5.45
N ILE A 440 -26.43 -10.27 -5.99
CA ILE A 440 -25.86 -10.54 -7.31
C ILE A 440 -26.84 -11.26 -8.21
N ARG A 441 -26.76 -10.99 -9.52
CA ARG A 441 -27.46 -11.80 -10.54
C ARG A 441 -26.73 -13.10 -10.83
N ASP A 442 -25.42 -13.02 -11.02
CA ASP A 442 -24.51 -14.14 -11.26
C ASP A 442 -23.07 -13.77 -10.86
N LYS A 443 -22.12 -14.71 -11.02
CA LYS A 443 -20.71 -14.54 -10.63
C LYS A 443 -19.94 -13.48 -11.43
N THR A 444 -20.52 -12.97 -12.52
CA THR A 444 -19.96 -11.90 -13.36
C THR A 444 -20.50 -10.50 -13.02
N ASP A 445 -21.39 -10.40 -12.02
CA ASP A 445 -21.91 -9.11 -11.55
C ASP A 445 -20.96 -8.44 -10.54
N TRP A 446 -19.87 -7.86 -11.05
CA TRP A 446 -18.83 -7.23 -10.22
C TRP A 446 -19.06 -5.74 -9.91
N LYS A 447 -19.97 -5.06 -10.60
CA LYS A 447 -20.01 -3.58 -10.63
C LYS A 447 -20.65 -2.99 -9.37
N ILE A 448 -19.87 -2.29 -8.56
CA ILE A 448 -20.35 -1.62 -7.33
C ILE A 448 -20.39 -0.11 -7.56
N SER A 449 -21.54 0.43 -7.99
CA SER A 449 -21.62 1.85 -8.38
C SER A 449 -22.54 2.73 -7.56
N HIS A 450 -23.66 2.24 -7.04
CA HIS A 450 -24.65 3.12 -6.40
C HIS A 450 -24.84 2.80 -4.92
N GLU A 451 -24.86 1.51 -4.57
CA GLU A 451 -25.16 0.99 -3.25
C GLU A 451 -24.16 1.47 -2.21
N LEU A 452 -22.89 1.57 -2.60
CA LEU A 452 -21.77 1.92 -1.74
C LEU A 452 -20.98 3.12 -2.27
N SER A 453 -21.64 4.12 -2.85
CA SER A 453 -21.00 5.31 -3.45
C SER A 453 -20.26 6.15 -2.40
N ASN A 454 -20.81 6.25 -1.20
CA ASN A 454 -20.29 7.02 -0.06
C ASN A 454 -19.05 6.38 0.61
N HIS A 455 -18.67 5.16 0.24
CA HIS A 455 -17.53 4.44 0.81
C HIS A 455 -16.33 4.46 -0.14
N ILE A 456 -15.14 4.16 0.36
CA ILE A 456 -13.94 4.00 -0.47
C ILE A 456 -13.59 2.51 -0.52
N LEU A 457 -13.54 1.94 -1.71
CA LEU A 457 -13.25 0.52 -1.92
C LEU A 457 -12.04 0.38 -2.82
N THR A 458 -10.90 0.03 -2.26
CA THR A 458 -9.69 -0.34 -3.02
C THR A 458 -9.39 -1.80 -2.84
N TYR A 459 -8.47 -2.32 -3.65
CA TYR A 459 -8.00 -3.69 -3.51
C TYR A 459 -6.48 -3.71 -3.41
N ARG A 460 -5.99 -4.13 -2.24
CA ARG A 460 -4.57 -4.37 -1.91
C ARG A 460 -3.65 -3.22 -2.38
N ALA A 461 -4.06 -2.00 -2.09
CA ALA A 461 -3.31 -0.77 -2.35
C ALA A 461 -2.18 -0.53 -1.34
N GLY A 462 -2.31 -1.06 -0.11
CA GLY A 462 -1.38 -0.84 1.01
C GLY A 462 0.10 -0.97 0.63
N TRP A 463 0.49 -2.16 0.19
CA TRP A 463 1.88 -2.50 -0.12
C TRP A 463 2.40 -2.06 -1.48
N LYS A 464 1.55 -1.44 -2.30
CA LYS A 464 1.79 -1.30 -3.75
C LYS A 464 2.67 -0.09 -4.08
N THR A 465 3.86 -0.04 -3.47
CA THR A 465 4.88 1.00 -3.69
C THR A 465 6.18 0.38 -4.20
N GLN A 466 6.99 1.16 -4.93
CA GLN A 466 8.27 0.67 -5.47
C GLN A 466 9.24 0.33 -4.34
N GLU A 467 9.18 1.11 -3.27
CA GLU A 467 9.92 0.99 -2.04
C GLU A 467 9.61 -0.34 -1.35
N SER A 468 8.32 -0.62 -1.12
CA SER A 468 7.90 -1.88 -0.52
C SER A 468 8.33 -3.09 -1.36
N ILE A 469 8.22 -3.01 -2.68
CA ILE A 469 8.67 -4.08 -3.59
C ILE A 469 10.18 -4.29 -3.47
N ARG A 470 10.97 -3.20 -3.47
CA ARG A 470 12.42 -3.27 -3.33
C ARG A 470 12.84 -3.92 -2.03
N VAL A 471 12.35 -3.41 -0.89
CA VAL A 471 12.60 -3.97 0.44
C VAL A 471 12.26 -5.46 0.47
N LYS A 472 11.13 -5.82 -0.13
CA LYS A 472 10.64 -7.19 -0.15
C LYS A 472 11.57 -8.14 -0.91
N THR A 473 12.04 -7.75 -2.09
CA THR A 473 12.97 -8.55 -2.88
C THR A 473 14.38 -8.55 -2.28
N TYR A 474 14.84 -7.44 -1.70
CA TYR A 474 16.12 -7.40 -0.98
C TYR A 474 16.14 -8.36 0.21
N LYS A 475 15.10 -8.34 1.06
CA LYS A 475 15.00 -9.25 2.20
C LYS A 475 14.87 -10.71 1.76
N LEU A 476 14.17 -10.98 0.66
CA LEU A 476 14.13 -12.32 0.07
C LEU A 476 15.54 -12.81 -0.31
N LEU A 477 16.32 -11.98 -1.02
CA LEU A 477 17.68 -12.35 -1.41
C LEU A 477 18.62 -12.40 -0.20
N GLY A 478 18.41 -11.54 0.80
CA GLY A 478 19.09 -11.59 2.08
C GLY A 478 18.91 -12.93 2.79
N ASN A 479 17.67 -13.42 2.89
CA ASN A 479 17.39 -14.75 3.48
C ASN A 479 18.10 -15.88 2.71
N MET A 480 18.20 -15.79 1.39
CA MET A 480 18.95 -16.76 0.57
C MET A 480 20.45 -16.71 0.88
N VAL A 481 21.02 -15.51 1.00
CA VAL A 481 22.44 -15.30 1.35
C VAL A 481 22.72 -15.80 2.77
N ASP A 482 21.87 -15.45 3.73
CA ASP A 482 21.99 -15.87 5.13
C ASP A 482 21.95 -17.40 5.25
N TYR A 483 21.08 -18.07 4.49
CA TYR A 483 21.04 -19.52 4.44
C TYR A 483 22.39 -20.10 3.96
N LEU A 484 22.96 -19.54 2.88
CA LEU A 484 24.25 -19.98 2.36
C LEU A 484 25.40 -19.72 3.34
N LEU A 485 25.34 -18.65 4.13
CA LEU A 485 26.34 -18.31 5.14
C LEU A 485 26.25 -19.23 6.37
N LYS A 486 25.04 -19.44 6.92
CA LYS A 486 24.82 -20.28 8.11
C LYS A 486 25.24 -21.73 7.90
N ASN A 487 25.04 -22.25 6.70
CA ASN A 487 25.36 -23.64 6.34
C ASN A 487 26.79 -23.79 5.78
N ASN A 488 27.66 -22.78 5.98
CA ASN A 488 29.07 -22.73 5.58
C ASN A 488 29.97 -22.08 6.65
N ILE A 489 29.99 -22.62 7.88
CA ILE A 489 31.20 -22.49 8.73
C ILE A 489 32.10 -23.68 8.43
#